data_AF-A0A2U8WIW4-F1
#
_entry.id   AF-A0A2U8WIW4-F1
#
_cell.length_a   1.000
_cell.length_b   1.000
_cell.length_c   1.000
_cell.angle_alpha   90.00
_cell.angle_beta   90.00
_cell.angle_gamma   90.00
#
_symmetry.space_group_name_H-M   'P 1'
#
loop_
_entity.id
_entity.type
_entity.pdbx_description
1 polymer ?
#
loop_
_entity_poly.entity_id
_entity_poly.type
_entity_poly.pdbx_seq_one_letter_code
_entity_poly.pdbx_strand_id
1 'polypeptide(L)'
;MRESRMSISHLIADSKFNLADLDCIGVRSARGNSSLRLGHYVDMSIDGGDNVELKQVLSRLILDYVETFRENITHYHPHDSLQLAPLGEVSLVTYLDNRAQAPYDYDENQGFDAAVYGFPEGLDNEEPTLYFMNVTSATPHRRFSSASAYIPASWPEVNGYGLYISLVKRWCEWIRPSYGTAGLSVVFNEGQESLEDRLTAFPLIKRFIGLDMPESSRWYSIMNRQNQRSIRTINWLTIIDETFINVLGGLQSLRNSLTEDCLIHPFEGGIIIQAGARPVLGDINLGLSPPAYKSVAHALKSIRFENYPRPLLDAPAPLDSMEETLKWIRRFD
;
A
#
# COMPACT_ATOMS: atom_id res chain seq x y z
N MET A 1 -11.10 -14.80 31.39
CA MET A 1 -11.44 -15.39 30.07
C MET A 1 -10.13 -15.77 29.41
N ARG A 2 -9.94 -17.04 29.03
CA ARG A 2 -8.71 -17.49 28.36
C ARG A 2 -8.75 -17.01 26.91
N GLU A 3 -7.97 -16.00 26.56
CA GLU A 3 -7.70 -15.66 25.16
C GLU A 3 -7.03 -16.85 24.47
N SER A 4 -7.74 -17.47 23.52
CA SER A 4 -7.15 -18.51 22.68
C SER A 4 -6.17 -17.84 21.72
N ARG A 5 -4.87 -18.02 21.93
CA ARG A 5 -3.83 -17.72 20.93
C ARG A 5 -4.02 -18.66 19.74
N MET A 6 -4.80 -18.24 18.75
CA MET A 6 -4.91 -18.95 17.48
C MET A 6 -3.68 -18.59 16.62
N SER A 7 -2.88 -19.59 16.28
CA SER A 7 -1.75 -19.44 15.36
C SER A 7 -2.28 -19.30 13.93
N ILE A 8 -1.76 -18.34 13.16
CA ILE A 8 -2.06 -18.15 11.73
C ILE A 8 -1.87 -19.45 10.92
N SER A 9 -1.00 -20.34 11.41
CA SER A 9 -0.76 -21.67 10.80
C SER A 9 -1.99 -22.60 10.85
N HIS A 10 -2.81 -22.53 11.90
CA HIS A 10 -4.03 -23.33 12.01
C HIS A 10 -5.16 -22.77 11.15
N LEU A 11 -5.16 -21.45 10.91
CA LEU A 11 -6.16 -20.79 10.09
C LEU A 11 -6.01 -21.22 8.62
N ILE A 12 -4.81 -21.19 8.05
CA ILE A 12 -4.55 -21.45 6.61
C ILE A 12 -4.69 -22.92 6.20
N ALA A 13 -4.41 -23.87 7.09
CA ALA A 13 -4.45 -25.31 6.78
C ALA A 13 -5.88 -25.88 6.76
N ASP A 14 -6.83 -25.19 7.41
CA ASP A 14 -8.24 -25.56 7.36
C ASP A 14 -8.86 -24.90 6.13
N SER A 15 -9.64 -25.67 5.35
CA SER A 15 -10.41 -25.21 4.19
C SER A 15 -11.48 -24.12 4.47
N LYS A 16 -11.38 -23.46 5.63
CA LYS A 16 -12.29 -22.47 6.20
C LYS A 16 -11.67 -21.08 6.37
N PHE A 17 -10.40 -20.86 6.03
CA PHE A 17 -9.81 -19.53 6.16
C PHE A 17 -10.48 -18.52 5.23
N ASN A 18 -11.18 -17.55 5.81
CA ASN A 18 -11.69 -16.41 5.08
C ASN A 18 -10.68 -15.27 5.21
N LEU A 19 -10.35 -14.57 4.12
CA LEU A 19 -9.47 -13.40 4.22
C LEU A 19 -10.07 -12.31 5.12
N ALA A 20 -11.39 -12.27 5.27
CA ALA A 20 -12.07 -11.41 6.23
C ALA A 20 -11.60 -11.63 7.69
N ASP A 21 -11.14 -12.83 8.04
CA ASP A 21 -10.63 -13.13 9.38
C ASP A 21 -9.33 -12.37 9.70
N LEU A 22 -8.62 -11.87 8.68
CA LEU A 22 -7.40 -11.08 8.86
C LEU A 22 -7.65 -9.78 9.64
N ASP A 23 -8.84 -9.19 9.54
CA ASP A 23 -9.20 -7.95 10.22
C ASP A 23 -9.12 -8.07 11.76
N CYS A 24 -9.34 -9.28 12.26
CA CYS A 24 -9.32 -9.60 13.69
C CYS A 24 -7.91 -9.97 14.20
N ILE A 25 -6.92 -10.07 13.32
CA ILE A 25 -5.56 -10.46 13.70
C ILE A 25 -4.77 -9.21 14.07
N GLY A 26 -4.67 -8.97 15.38
CA GLY A 26 -3.66 -8.09 15.97
C GLY A 26 -2.41 -8.87 16.34
N VAL A 27 -1.25 -8.43 15.86
CA VAL A 27 0.04 -9.00 16.26
C VAL A 27 0.68 -8.04 17.25
N ARG A 28 1.04 -8.57 18.42
CA ARG A 28 1.67 -7.80 19.48
C ARG A 28 3.18 -8.00 19.46
N SER A 29 3.91 -6.92 19.72
CA SER A 29 5.35 -7.01 19.93
C SER A 29 5.67 -7.73 21.25
N ALA A 30 6.95 -8.06 21.47
CA ALA A 30 7.40 -8.66 22.72
C ALA A 30 7.13 -7.80 23.96
N ARG A 31 6.94 -6.48 23.78
CA ARG A 31 6.61 -5.52 24.85
C ARG A 31 5.11 -5.40 25.15
N GLY A 32 4.25 -6.07 24.37
CA GLY A 32 2.82 -6.20 24.64
C GLY A 32 1.92 -5.17 23.96
N ASN A 33 2.45 -4.16 23.27
CA ASN A 33 1.65 -3.22 22.47
C ASN A 33 1.23 -3.89 21.15
N SER A 34 0.06 -3.55 20.61
CA SER A 34 -0.35 -3.96 19.27
C SER A 34 0.58 -3.26 18.26
N SER A 35 1.39 -4.03 17.55
CA SER A 35 2.41 -3.47 16.66
C SER A 35 1.99 -3.50 15.19
N LEU A 36 1.06 -4.38 14.82
CA LEU A 36 0.62 -4.55 13.44
C LEU A 36 -0.73 -5.26 13.31
N ARG A 37 -1.45 -4.89 12.26
CA ARG A 37 -2.67 -5.57 11.76
C ARG A 37 -2.42 -6.12 10.36
N LEU A 38 -3.40 -6.85 9.83
CA LEU A 38 -3.38 -7.38 8.47
C LEU A 38 -4.59 -6.84 7.70
N GLY A 39 -4.37 -6.40 6.47
CA GLY A 39 -5.40 -5.80 5.63
C GLY A 39 -4.95 -5.72 4.19
N HIS A 40 -5.56 -4.81 3.43
CA HIS A 40 -5.08 -4.39 2.13
C HIS A 40 -4.28 -3.09 2.26
N TYR A 41 -3.22 -2.99 1.48
CA TYR A 41 -2.50 -1.75 1.21
C TYR A 41 -2.62 -1.41 -0.26
N VAL A 42 -2.96 -0.16 -0.53
CA VAL A 42 -2.92 0.46 -1.86
C VAL A 42 -1.80 1.49 -1.83
N ASP A 43 -0.89 1.42 -2.80
CA ASP A 43 0.30 2.26 -2.90
C ASP A 43 0.41 2.77 -4.33
N MET A 44 0.43 4.08 -4.54
CA MET A 44 0.54 4.67 -5.86
C MET A 44 1.54 5.81 -5.87
N SER A 45 2.41 5.78 -6.88
CA SER A 45 3.43 6.80 -7.14
C SER A 45 3.05 7.56 -8.40
N ILE A 46 3.05 8.88 -8.33
CA ILE A 46 2.72 9.77 -9.44
C ILE A 46 4.01 10.51 -9.80
N ASP A 47 4.43 10.44 -11.07
CA ASP A 47 5.65 11.13 -11.49
C ASP A 47 5.39 12.63 -11.68
N GLY A 48 6.10 13.44 -10.91
CA GLY A 48 6.05 14.89 -10.92
C GLY A 48 5.02 15.51 -9.97
N GLY A 49 5.08 16.84 -9.94
CA GLY A 49 3.98 17.74 -9.55
C GLY A 49 3.97 18.23 -8.11
N ASP A 50 4.20 19.53 -7.94
CA ASP A 50 3.47 20.35 -6.96
C ASP A 50 2.67 21.39 -7.73
N ASN A 51 1.43 21.06 -8.11
CA ASN A 51 0.53 22.01 -8.75
C ASN A 51 -0.89 21.88 -8.19
N VAL A 52 -1.67 22.95 -8.35
CA VAL A 52 -3.01 23.05 -7.76
C VAL A 52 -3.93 21.96 -8.30
N GLU A 53 -3.83 21.65 -9.60
CA GLU A 53 -4.65 20.61 -10.24
C GLU A 53 -4.40 19.24 -9.61
N LEU A 54 -3.13 18.86 -9.39
CA LEU A 54 -2.78 17.61 -8.74
C LEU A 54 -3.25 17.59 -7.29
N LYS A 55 -3.07 18.68 -6.53
CA LYS A 55 -3.54 18.78 -5.14
C LYS A 55 -5.07 18.63 -5.05
N GLN A 56 -5.82 19.19 -5.99
CA GLN A 56 -7.27 19.02 -6.09
C GLN A 56 -7.67 17.57 -6.40
N VAL A 57 -6.95 16.91 -7.31
CA VAL A 57 -7.18 15.50 -7.61
C VAL A 57 -6.84 14.61 -6.41
N LEU A 58 -5.73 14.86 -5.71
CA LEU A 58 -5.38 14.15 -4.47
C LEU A 58 -6.42 14.39 -3.35
N SER A 59 -6.95 15.60 -3.25
CA SER A 59 -8.04 15.92 -2.32
C SER A 59 -9.31 15.12 -2.66
N ARG A 60 -9.63 14.97 -3.95
CA ARG A 60 -10.75 14.14 -4.40
C ARG A 60 -10.58 12.67 -4.01
N LEU A 61 -9.36 12.15 -4.00
CA LEU A 61 -9.08 10.77 -3.55
C LEU A 61 -9.42 10.59 -2.07
N ILE A 62 -8.98 11.52 -1.22
CA ILE A 62 -9.31 11.51 0.22
C ILE A 62 -10.83 11.54 0.41
N LEU A 63 -11.55 12.40 -0.32
CA LEU A 63 -13.00 12.51 -0.21
C LEU A 63 -13.73 11.23 -0.69
N ASP A 64 -13.27 10.59 -1.76
CA ASP A 64 -13.84 9.31 -2.24
C ASP A 64 -13.60 8.17 -1.24
N TYR A 65 -12.44 8.15 -0.58
CA TYR A 65 -12.14 7.21 0.49
C TYR A 65 -13.00 7.43 1.73
N VAL A 66 -13.15 8.69 2.17
CA VAL A 66 -14.05 9.06 3.27
C VAL A 66 -15.49 8.67 2.95
N GLU A 67 -15.94 8.86 1.71
CA GLU A 67 -17.28 8.45 1.31
C GLU A 67 -17.46 6.93 1.33
N THR A 68 -16.45 6.20 0.82
CA THR A 68 -16.46 4.73 0.76
C THR A 68 -16.50 4.09 2.16
N PHE A 69 -15.84 4.72 3.14
CA PHE A 69 -15.70 4.22 4.51
C PHE A 69 -16.33 5.17 5.54
N ARG A 70 -17.41 5.87 5.16
CA ARG A 70 -18.00 6.99 5.93
C ARG A 70 -18.30 6.64 7.39
N GLU A 71 -18.75 5.41 7.66
CA GLU A 71 -19.09 4.96 9.01
C GLU A 71 -17.85 4.67 9.88
N ASN A 72 -16.68 4.52 9.27
CA ASN A 72 -15.44 4.14 9.95
C ASN A 72 -14.44 5.30 10.06
N ILE A 73 -14.46 6.26 9.15
CA ILE A 73 -13.55 7.40 9.14
C ILE A 73 -14.01 8.46 10.13
N THR A 74 -13.13 8.80 11.08
CA THR A 74 -13.47 9.58 12.28
C THR A 74 -12.59 10.80 12.46
N HIS A 75 -11.34 10.75 11.97
CA HIS A 75 -10.34 11.78 12.18
C HIS A 75 -9.64 12.17 10.88
N TYR A 76 -9.08 13.37 10.87
CA TYR A 76 -8.10 13.81 9.89
C TYR A 76 -6.87 14.35 10.62
N HIS A 77 -5.78 14.52 9.88
CA HIS A 77 -4.58 15.17 10.40
C HIS A 77 -4.56 16.63 9.93
N PRO A 78 -4.80 17.60 10.83
CA PRO A 78 -4.62 19.01 10.49
C PRO A 78 -3.14 19.30 10.19
N HIS A 79 -2.91 20.14 9.19
CA HIS A 79 -1.59 20.65 8.86
C HIS A 79 -0.96 21.35 10.08
N ASP A 80 0.34 21.15 10.28
CA ASP A 80 1.12 21.63 11.43
C ASP A 80 0.63 21.20 12.82
N SER A 81 -0.26 20.21 12.90
CA SER A 81 -0.70 19.63 14.17
C SER A 81 0.10 18.39 14.52
N LEU A 82 0.41 18.23 15.81
CA LEU A 82 0.94 16.97 16.35
C LEU A 82 -0.16 15.96 16.68
N GLN A 83 -1.43 16.38 16.64
CA GLN A 83 -2.59 15.57 17.04
C GLN A 83 -3.60 15.46 15.91
N LEU A 84 -4.28 14.31 15.85
CA LEU A 84 -5.44 14.10 15.00
C LEU A 84 -6.62 14.92 15.53
N ALA A 85 -7.49 15.38 14.62
CA ALA A 85 -8.71 16.11 14.95
C ALA A 85 -9.94 15.34 14.45
N PRO A 86 -11.07 15.37 15.19
CA PRO A 86 -12.32 14.76 14.74
C PRO A 86 -12.85 15.40 13.46
N LEU A 87 -13.36 14.58 12.54
CA LEU A 87 -13.98 15.06 11.30
C LEU A 87 -15.34 15.74 11.51
N GLY A 88 -16.05 15.41 12.59
CA GLY A 88 -17.40 15.92 12.85
C GLY A 88 -17.49 17.44 13.05
N GLU A 89 -16.37 18.11 13.28
CA GLU A 89 -16.31 19.55 13.58
C GLU A 89 -15.83 20.40 12.39
N VAL A 90 -15.45 19.77 11.26
CA VAL A 90 -14.78 20.44 10.14
C VAL A 90 -15.39 20.05 8.79
N SER A 91 -15.56 21.04 7.92
CA SER A 91 -15.78 20.78 6.49
C SER A 91 -14.48 20.30 5.85
N LEU A 92 -14.28 18.98 5.77
CA LEU A 92 -13.08 18.39 5.17
C LEU A 92 -12.87 18.87 3.73
N VAL A 93 -13.96 19.05 2.96
CA VAL A 93 -13.90 19.62 1.60
C VAL A 93 -13.26 21.00 1.62
N THR A 94 -13.76 21.91 2.46
CA THR A 94 -13.23 23.28 2.56
C THR A 94 -11.79 23.29 3.06
N TYR A 95 -11.45 22.41 4.01
CA TYR A 95 -10.08 22.27 4.50
C TYR A 95 -9.12 21.84 3.38
N LEU A 96 -9.47 20.79 2.63
CA LEU A 96 -8.66 20.27 1.54
C LEU A 96 -8.55 21.28 0.39
N ASP A 97 -9.63 21.96 0.02
CA ASP A 97 -9.60 23.00 -1.01
C ASP A 97 -8.65 24.13 -0.63
N ASN A 98 -8.69 24.61 0.62
CA ASN A 98 -7.77 25.63 1.11
C ASN A 98 -6.32 25.16 1.09
N ARG A 99 -6.07 23.91 1.53
CA ARG A 99 -4.73 23.29 1.49
C ARG A 99 -4.22 23.13 0.06
N ALA A 100 -5.09 22.76 -0.88
CA ALA A 100 -4.71 22.57 -2.28
C ALA A 100 -4.32 23.89 -2.97
N GLN A 101 -4.86 25.02 -2.53
CA GLN A 101 -4.48 26.36 -3.02
C GLN A 101 -3.21 26.92 -2.35
N ALA A 102 -2.78 26.35 -1.21
CA ALA A 102 -1.62 26.84 -0.50
C ALA A 102 -0.33 26.62 -1.33
N PRO A 103 0.53 27.65 -1.45
CA PRO A 103 1.83 27.50 -2.09
C PRO A 103 2.73 26.55 -1.28
N TYR A 104 3.77 26.05 -1.93
CA TYR A 104 4.84 25.30 -1.26
C TYR A 104 5.56 26.19 -0.24
N ASP A 105 5.77 25.67 0.97
CA ASP A 105 6.61 26.36 1.97
C ASP A 105 8.08 25.95 1.76
N TYR A 106 8.86 26.89 1.24
CA TYR A 106 10.29 26.70 1.00
C TYR A 106 11.12 26.71 2.27
N ASP A 107 10.71 27.47 3.30
CA ASP A 107 11.47 27.64 4.53
C ASP A 107 11.37 26.38 5.40
N GLU A 108 10.18 25.80 5.47
CA GLU A 108 9.94 24.57 6.22
C GLU A 108 10.04 23.30 5.37
N ASN A 109 10.25 23.46 4.05
CA ASN A 109 10.29 22.37 3.08
C ASN A 109 9.03 21.50 3.15
N GLN A 110 7.87 22.16 3.30
CA GLN A 110 6.56 21.53 3.46
C GLN A 110 5.72 21.68 2.18
N GLY A 111 5.18 20.54 1.72
CA GLY A 111 4.31 20.46 0.55
C GLY A 111 2.83 20.31 0.90
N PHE A 112 2.04 19.86 -0.07
CA PHE A 112 0.68 19.43 0.19
C PHE A 112 0.67 17.99 0.69
N ASP A 113 0.11 17.80 1.87
CA ASP A 113 -0.12 16.52 2.51
C ASP A 113 -1.52 16.53 3.13
N ALA A 114 -2.18 15.37 3.11
CA ALA A 114 -3.46 15.19 3.78
C ALA A 114 -3.65 13.72 4.14
N ALA A 115 -4.10 13.48 5.38
CA ALA A 115 -4.39 12.14 5.86
C ALA A 115 -5.72 12.09 6.62
N VAL A 116 -6.41 10.95 6.49
CA VAL A 116 -7.63 10.61 7.23
C VAL A 116 -7.49 9.25 7.88
N TYR A 117 -8.12 9.10 9.04
CA TYR A 117 -8.01 7.94 9.92
C TYR A 117 -9.39 7.51 10.40
N GLY A 118 -9.60 6.20 10.49
CA GLY A 118 -10.80 5.61 11.03
C GLY A 118 -10.53 4.80 12.27
N PHE A 119 -11.12 5.18 13.40
CA PHE A 119 -11.13 4.39 14.62
C PHE A 119 -12.59 4.00 14.87
N PRO A 120 -13.01 2.75 14.58
CA PRO A 120 -14.41 2.34 14.71
C PRO A 120 -15.00 2.56 16.12
N GLU A 121 -14.17 2.56 17.15
CA GLU A 121 -14.57 2.87 18.54
C GLU A 121 -14.49 4.37 18.88
N GLY A 122 -14.12 5.22 17.91
CA GLY A 122 -14.04 6.67 18.03
C GLY A 122 -12.82 7.20 18.78
N LEU A 123 -11.94 6.32 19.28
CA LEU A 123 -10.75 6.70 20.05
C LEU A 123 -9.49 6.30 19.29
N ASP A 124 -8.59 7.26 19.10
CA ASP A 124 -7.20 6.96 18.79
C ASP A 124 -6.54 6.36 20.04
N ASN A 125 -6.20 5.08 19.96
CA ASN A 125 -5.56 4.32 21.03
C ASN A 125 -4.09 4.00 20.73
N GLU A 126 -3.48 4.72 19.79
CA GLU A 126 -2.12 4.48 19.29
C GLU A 126 -1.92 3.10 18.64
N GLU A 127 -3.00 2.37 18.32
CA GLU A 127 -2.92 1.12 17.58
C GLU A 127 -3.06 1.33 16.07
N PRO A 128 -2.46 0.45 15.24
CA PRO A 128 -2.67 0.47 13.79
C PRO A 128 -4.15 0.42 13.43
N THR A 129 -4.57 1.25 12.48
CA THR A 129 -5.93 1.24 11.93
C THR A 129 -5.99 0.62 10.54
N LEU A 130 -7.04 -0.15 10.26
CA LEU A 130 -7.35 -0.68 8.93
C LEU A 130 -7.99 0.37 7.99
N TYR A 131 -8.29 1.56 8.53
CA TYR A 131 -8.94 2.65 7.82
C TYR A 131 -8.04 3.88 7.82
N PHE A 132 -7.22 3.99 6.79
CA PHE A 132 -6.25 5.08 6.65
C PHE A 132 -6.13 5.43 5.17
N MET A 133 -6.02 6.72 4.88
CA MET A 133 -5.53 7.19 3.59
C MET A 133 -4.64 8.40 3.80
N ASN A 134 -3.51 8.43 3.07
CA ASN A 134 -2.62 9.58 3.00
C ASN A 134 -2.26 9.90 1.55
N VAL A 135 -2.20 11.19 1.25
CA VAL A 135 -1.71 11.73 -0.01
C VAL A 135 -0.63 12.76 0.26
N THR A 136 0.37 12.82 -0.63
CA THR A 136 1.46 13.78 -0.53
C THR A 136 1.85 14.24 -1.93
N SER A 137 1.94 15.53 -2.17
CA SER A 137 2.49 16.08 -3.42
C SER A 137 4.01 16.03 -3.42
N ALA A 138 4.58 15.91 -4.61
CA ALA A 138 6.00 16.09 -4.83
C ALA A 138 6.41 17.49 -4.40
N THR A 139 7.69 17.67 -4.13
CA THR A 139 8.27 18.96 -3.76
C THR A 139 9.38 19.28 -4.75
N PRO A 140 9.97 20.50 -4.76
CA PRO A 140 11.13 20.79 -5.59
C PRO A 140 12.30 19.80 -5.42
N HIS A 141 12.35 19.05 -4.31
CA HIS A 141 13.37 18.07 -4.00
C HIS A 141 12.91 16.61 -4.13
N ARG A 142 11.64 16.37 -4.45
CA ARG A 142 11.04 15.03 -4.59
C ARG A 142 10.37 14.92 -5.94
N ARG A 143 10.75 13.92 -6.73
CA ARG A 143 10.18 13.66 -8.04
C ARG A 143 8.74 13.15 -7.94
N PHE A 144 8.46 12.29 -6.97
CA PHE A 144 7.19 11.59 -6.90
C PHE A 144 6.24 12.18 -5.86
N SER A 145 5.00 12.39 -6.28
CA SER A 145 3.84 12.47 -5.39
C SER A 145 3.35 11.05 -5.07
N SER A 146 2.58 10.87 -4.01
CA SER A 146 2.11 9.56 -3.58
C SER A 146 0.68 9.60 -3.05
N ALA A 147 -0.02 8.49 -3.25
CA ALA A 147 -1.29 8.19 -2.60
C ALA A 147 -1.24 6.78 -2.02
N SER A 148 -1.61 6.64 -0.76
CA SER A 148 -1.54 5.38 -0.03
C SER A 148 -2.79 5.18 0.81
N ALA A 149 -3.30 3.95 0.90
CA ALA A 149 -4.48 3.65 1.69
C ALA A 149 -4.44 2.25 2.31
N TYR A 150 -4.97 2.13 3.52
CA TYR A 150 -5.33 0.86 4.14
C TYR A 150 -6.81 0.58 3.94
N ILE A 151 -7.14 -0.67 3.67
CA ILE A 151 -8.53 -1.14 3.53
C ILE A 151 -8.64 -2.46 4.31
N PRO A 152 -9.72 -2.71 5.08
CA PRO A 152 -9.91 -4.01 5.74
C PRO A 152 -9.92 -5.17 4.73
N ALA A 153 -9.34 -6.31 5.10
CA ALA A 153 -9.39 -7.55 4.31
C ALA A 153 -10.81 -8.08 4.14
N SER A 154 -11.72 -7.81 5.09
CA SER A 154 -13.13 -8.19 4.94
C SER A 154 -13.87 -7.37 3.90
N TRP A 155 -13.46 -6.13 3.62
CA TRP A 155 -14.24 -5.23 2.76
C TRP A 155 -14.48 -5.81 1.35
N PRO A 156 -13.46 -6.30 0.60
CA PRO A 156 -13.71 -6.94 -0.68
C PRO A 156 -14.36 -8.33 -0.58
N GLU A 157 -14.25 -9.03 0.55
CA GLU A 157 -14.96 -10.30 0.78
C GLU A 157 -16.47 -10.09 0.96
N VAL A 158 -16.86 -8.99 1.62
CA VAL A 158 -18.27 -8.63 1.86
C VAL A 158 -18.90 -7.94 0.65
N ASN A 159 -18.17 -7.00 0.03
CA ASN A 159 -18.71 -6.15 -1.05
C ASN A 159 -18.41 -6.70 -2.45
N GLY A 160 -17.45 -7.63 -2.56
CA GLY A 160 -17.02 -8.23 -3.81
C GLY A 160 -15.76 -7.60 -4.39
N TYR A 161 -14.85 -8.46 -4.85
CA TYR A 161 -13.57 -8.09 -5.46
C TYR A 161 -13.68 -7.17 -6.68
N GLY A 162 -14.79 -7.25 -7.43
CA GLY A 162 -15.04 -6.35 -8.55
C GLY A 162 -15.18 -4.88 -8.12
N LEU A 163 -15.77 -4.62 -6.94
CA LEU A 163 -15.87 -3.26 -6.40
C LEU A 163 -14.51 -2.73 -5.96
N TYR A 164 -13.63 -3.58 -5.40
CA TYR A 164 -12.25 -3.22 -5.09
C TYR A 164 -11.44 -2.84 -6.32
N ILE A 165 -11.52 -3.65 -7.38
CA ILE A 165 -10.85 -3.34 -8.66
C ILE A 165 -11.40 -2.02 -9.22
N SER A 166 -12.72 -1.80 -9.16
CA SER A 166 -13.35 -0.57 -9.63
C SER A 166 -12.94 0.67 -8.83
N LEU A 167 -12.75 0.53 -7.52
CA LEU A 167 -12.24 1.57 -6.63
C LEU A 167 -10.80 1.97 -7.03
N VAL A 168 -9.89 1.00 -7.09
CA VAL A 168 -8.49 1.23 -7.47
C VAL A 168 -8.38 1.79 -8.89
N LYS A 169 -9.16 1.26 -9.84
CA LYS A 169 -9.21 1.76 -11.21
C LYS A 169 -9.67 3.21 -11.27
N ARG A 170 -10.73 3.56 -10.53
CA ARG A 170 -11.23 4.95 -10.47
C ARG A 170 -10.16 5.92 -9.95
N TRP A 171 -9.41 5.54 -8.92
CA TRP A 171 -8.28 6.34 -8.44
C TRP A 171 -7.18 6.46 -9.49
N CYS A 172 -6.87 5.38 -10.23
CA CYS A 172 -5.89 5.42 -11.32
C CYS A 172 -6.32 6.37 -12.46
N GLU A 173 -7.60 6.39 -12.84
CA GLU A 173 -8.12 7.35 -13.84
C GLU A 173 -7.95 8.80 -13.40
N TRP A 174 -8.02 9.07 -12.09
CA TRP A 174 -7.89 10.42 -11.55
C TRP A 174 -6.42 10.87 -11.47
N ILE A 175 -5.55 10.08 -10.83
CA ILE A 175 -4.17 10.51 -10.55
C ILE A 175 -3.15 10.08 -11.61
N ARG A 176 -3.51 9.15 -12.50
CA ARG A 176 -2.65 8.58 -13.55
C ARG A 176 -1.28 8.18 -13.01
N PRO A 177 -1.22 7.22 -12.06
CA PRO A 177 0.02 6.89 -11.36
C PRO A 177 1.04 6.29 -12.34
N SER A 178 2.32 6.60 -12.11
CA SER A 178 3.44 6.01 -12.86
C SER A 178 3.58 4.51 -12.54
N TYR A 179 3.45 4.16 -11.26
CA TYR A 179 3.45 2.78 -10.80
C TYR A 179 2.78 2.66 -9.43
N GLY A 180 2.43 1.44 -9.04
CA GLY A 180 1.81 1.17 -7.75
C GLY A 180 1.44 -0.29 -7.54
N THR A 181 0.92 -0.61 -6.37
CA THR A 181 0.41 -1.93 -6.03
C THR A 181 -0.85 -1.82 -5.18
N ALA A 182 -1.71 -2.84 -5.23
CA ALA A 182 -2.83 -2.97 -4.31
C ALA A 182 -3.09 -4.45 -4.00
N GLY A 183 -3.20 -4.81 -2.72
CA GLY A 183 -3.40 -6.19 -2.30
C GLY A 183 -3.14 -6.39 -0.81
N LEU A 184 -3.00 -7.64 -0.37
CA LEU A 184 -2.80 -7.95 1.04
C LEU A 184 -1.46 -7.39 1.54
N SER A 185 -1.43 -6.95 2.79
CA SER A 185 -0.28 -6.31 3.42
C SER A 185 -0.34 -6.43 4.94
N VAL A 186 0.83 -6.28 5.57
CA VAL A 186 0.86 -5.83 6.97
C VAL A 186 0.46 -4.36 7.05
N VAL A 187 -0.09 -3.95 8.19
CA VAL A 187 -0.60 -2.60 8.45
C VAL A 187 0.04 -2.08 9.73
N PHE A 188 0.69 -0.92 9.65
CA PHE A 188 1.34 -0.26 10.78
C PHE A 188 0.54 0.95 11.28
N ASN A 189 0.93 1.48 12.43
CA ASN A 189 0.52 2.81 12.85
C ASN A 189 1.35 3.84 12.05
N GLU A 190 0.76 4.37 10.98
CA GLU A 190 1.46 5.24 10.03
C GLU A 190 2.03 6.49 10.70
N GLY A 191 3.26 6.84 10.34
CA GLY A 191 4.03 7.91 10.99
C GLY A 191 4.64 7.55 12.35
N GLN A 192 4.30 6.40 12.94
CA GLN A 192 4.79 5.94 14.25
C GLN A 192 5.48 4.56 14.21
N GLU A 193 5.80 4.04 13.02
CA GLU A 193 6.44 2.72 12.89
C GLU A 193 7.84 2.66 13.50
N SER A 194 8.02 1.79 14.49
CA SER A 194 9.31 1.54 15.12
C SER A 194 10.09 0.42 14.42
N LEU A 195 11.39 0.32 14.70
CA LEU A 195 12.19 -0.83 14.28
C LEU A 195 11.61 -2.15 14.83
N GLU A 196 11.04 -2.13 16.04
CA GLU A 196 10.44 -3.30 16.67
C GLU A 196 9.21 -3.80 15.88
N ASP A 197 8.39 -2.88 15.36
CA ASP A 197 7.21 -3.22 14.56
C ASP A 197 7.63 -3.88 13.24
N ARG A 198 8.63 -3.29 12.55
CA ARG A 198 9.17 -3.87 11.30
C ARG A 198 9.80 -5.24 11.52
N LEU A 199 10.55 -5.43 12.62
CA LEU A 199 11.09 -6.74 13.00
C LEU A 199 10.00 -7.76 13.36
N THR A 200 8.88 -7.30 13.93
CA THR A 200 7.72 -8.16 14.24
C THR A 200 6.98 -8.59 12.97
N ALA A 201 6.91 -7.73 11.95
CA ALA A 201 6.34 -8.05 10.64
C ALA A 201 7.22 -9.00 9.80
N PHE A 202 8.55 -8.96 9.98
CA PHE A 202 9.51 -9.76 9.21
C PHE A 202 9.14 -11.25 9.03
N PRO A 203 8.89 -12.05 10.09
CA PRO A 203 8.54 -13.47 9.91
C PRO A 203 7.23 -13.68 9.14
N LEU A 204 6.28 -12.75 9.20
CA LEU A 204 5.01 -12.84 8.48
C LEU A 204 5.22 -12.67 6.98
N ILE A 205 5.89 -11.61 6.55
CA ILE A 205 6.14 -11.34 5.13
C ILE A 205 7.11 -12.35 4.49
N LYS A 206 7.95 -13.00 5.29
CA LYS A 206 8.81 -14.11 4.84
C LYS A 206 8.02 -15.39 4.57
N ARG A 207 7.00 -15.67 5.38
CA ARG A 207 6.19 -16.89 5.27
C ARG A 207 5.04 -16.73 4.28
N PHE A 208 4.29 -15.65 4.43
CA PHE A 208 3.07 -15.33 3.68
C PHE A 208 3.43 -14.34 2.58
N ILE A 209 3.99 -14.86 1.49
CA ILE A 209 4.62 -14.06 0.43
C ILE A 209 3.64 -13.18 -0.36
N GLY A 210 2.33 -13.39 -0.23
CA GLY A 210 1.30 -12.50 -0.75
C GLY A 210 1.12 -11.21 0.05
N LEU A 211 1.70 -11.11 1.26
CA LEU A 211 1.73 -9.87 2.02
C LEU A 211 2.77 -8.90 1.44
N ASP A 212 2.35 -7.66 1.20
CA ASP A 212 3.25 -6.53 1.03
C ASP A 212 3.79 -6.03 2.39
N MET A 213 4.85 -5.24 2.30
CA MET A 213 5.37 -4.41 3.37
C MET A 213 5.15 -2.96 2.95
N PRO A 214 4.27 -2.20 3.66
CA PRO A 214 4.09 -0.78 3.40
C PRO A 214 5.43 -0.06 3.44
N GLU A 215 5.64 0.84 2.50
CA GLU A 215 6.84 1.66 2.51
C GLU A 215 6.57 3.02 1.87
N SER A 216 6.34 4.01 2.74
CA SER A 216 6.10 5.41 2.37
C SER A 216 7.39 6.25 2.40
N SER A 217 8.47 5.76 3.02
CA SER A 217 9.66 6.57 3.33
C SER A 217 10.93 6.14 2.58
N ARG A 218 11.45 4.92 2.80
CA ARG A 218 12.78 4.53 2.26
C ARG A 218 12.70 4.34 0.75
N TRP A 219 11.63 3.72 0.26
CA TRP A 219 11.43 3.49 -1.18
C TRP A 219 11.46 4.80 -1.97
N TYR A 220 10.60 5.75 -1.61
CA TYR A 220 10.53 7.04 -2.28
C TYR A 220 11.82 7.86 -2.11
N SER A 221 12.50 7.75 -0.96
CA SER A 221 13.82 8.35 -0.77
C SER A 221 14.85 7.82 -1.77
N ILE A 222 14.88 6.49 -2.00
CA ILE A 222 15.80 5.84 -2.95
C ILE A 222 15.48 6.29 -4.38
N MET A 223 14.21 6.22 -4.79
CA MET A 223 13.79 6.61 -6.14
C MET A 223 14.05 8.09 -6.44
N ASN A 224 13.82 8.98 -5.46
CA ASN A 224 14.13 10.40 -5.59
C ASN A 224 15.64 10.64 -5.74
N ARG A 225 16.48 9.97 -4.94
CA ARG A 225 17.95 10.12 -5.00
C ARG A 225 18.56 9.60 -6.29
N GLN A 226 18.03 8.50 -6.82
CA GLN A 226 18.55 7.86 -8.03
C GLN A 226 17.94 8.42 -9.31
N ASN A 227 16.90 9.25 -9.19
CA ASN A 227 16.13 9.80 -10.31
C ASN A 227 15.70 8.72 -11.33
N GLN A 228 15.40 7.52 -10.84
CA GLN A 228 15.08 6.36 -11.65
C GLN A 228 13.60 6.02 -11.51
N ARG A 229 12.97 5.61 -12.62
CA ARG A 229 11.65 4.95 -12.60
C ARG A 229 11.86 3.45 -12.52
N SER A 230 11.33 2.81 -11.49
CA SER A 230 11.31 1.36 -11.35
C SER A 230 10.18 0.97 -10.41
N ILE A 231 9.76 -0.29 -10.46
CA ILE A 231 8.80 -0.82 -9.49
C ILE A 231 9.52 -1.45 -8.30
N ARG A 232 8.98 -1.28 -7.09
CA ARG A 232 9.46 -1.91 -5.86
C ARG A 232 9.20 -3.42 -5.88
N THR A 233 7.95 -3.76 -6.16
CA THR A 233 7.43 -5.13 -6.12
C THR A 233 6.11 -5.24 -6.89
N ILE A 234 5.47 -6.40 -6.81
CA ILE A 234 4.13 -6.70 -7.31
C ILE A 234 3.21 -7.09 -6.15
N ASN A 235 1.90 -6.94 -6.33
CA ASN A 235 0.88 -7.49 -5.44
C ASN A 235 -0.33 -7.96 -6.28
N TRP A 236 -1.46 -8.30 -5.65
CA TRP A 236 -2.68 -8.77 -6.32
C TRP A 236 -3.03 -7.92 -7.53
N LEU A 237 -3.03 -6.60 -7.37
CA LEU A 237 -3.07 -5.63 -8.44
C LEU A 237 -1.72 -4.93 -8.52
N THR A 238 -1.17 -4.83 -9.73
CA THR A 238 0.07 -4.08 -9.99
C THR A 238 -0.20 -3.04 -11.06
N ILE A 239 0.15 -1.79 -10.79
CA ILE A 239 -0.14 -0.62 -11.62
C ILE A 239 1.15 -0.19 -12.31
N ILE A 240 1.10 0.03 -13.63
CA ILE A 240 2.22 0.56 -14.41
C ILE A 240 1.73 1.52 -15.49
N ASP A 241 2.49 2.58 -15.76
CA ASP A 241 2.24 3.52 -16.84
C ASP A 241 2.71 3.03 -18.22
N GLU A 242 2.35 3.79 -19.25
CA GLU A 242 2.79 3.55 -20.64
C GLU A 242 4.31 3.53 -20.82
N THR A 243 5.07 4.24 -19.98
CA THR A 243 6.54 4.25 -20.08
C THR A 243 7.09 2.87 -19.74
N PHE A 244 6.60 2.25 -18.66
CA PHE A 244 6.96 0.87 -18.32
C PHE A 244 6.46 -0.13 -19.37
N ILE A 245 5.24 0.03 -19.87
CA ILE A 245 4.69 -0.85 -20.92
C ILE A 245 5.60 -0.83 -22.16
N ASN A 246 6.11 0.34 -22.55
CA ASN A 246 7.03 0.48 -23.68
C ASN A 246 8.38 -0.21 -23.41
N VAL A 247 8.93 -0.09 -22.20
CA VAL A 247 10.15 -0.81 -21.79
C VAL A 247 9.96 -2.34 -21.86
N LEU A 248 8.74 -2.83 -21.61
CA LEU A 248 8.37 -4.25 -21.69
C LEU A 248 8.07 -4.73 -23.14
N GLY A 249 8.30 -3.88 -24.15
CA GLY A 249 8.06 -4.21 -25.55
C GLY A 249 6.61 -4.02 -25.99
N GLY A 250 5.81 -3.26 -25.24
CA GLY A 250 4.43 -2.92 -25.54
C GLY A 250 3.39 -3.88 -24.97
N LEU A 251 2.12 -3.46 -25.01
CA LEU A 251 1.01 -4.16 -24.36
C LEU A 251 0.81 -5.59 -24.87
N GLN A 252 1.04 -5.85 -26.16
CA GLN A 252 0.90 -7.21 -26.71
C GLN A 252 2.00 -8.15 -26.20
N SER A 253 3.24 -7.66 -26.10
CA SER A 253 4.36 -8.41 -25.52
C SER A 253 4.04 -8.80 -24.07
N LEU A 254 3.56 -7.82 -23.29
CA LEU A 254 3.14 -8.05 -21.92
C LEU A 254 1.97 -9.05 -21.80
N ARG A 255 0.95 -8.97 -22.66
CA ARG A 255 -0.14 -9.96 -22.67
C ARG A 255 0.37 -11.37 -22.94
N ASN A 256 1.33 -11.51 -23.85
CA ASN A 256 1.89 -12.81 -24.21
C ASN A 256 2.77 -13.42 -23.10
N SER A 257 3.31 -12.59 -22.18
CA SER A 257 4.12 -13.07 -21.04
C SER A 257 3.29 -13.42 -19.81
N LEU A 258 2.00 -13.06 -19.79
CA LEU A 258 1.07 -13.33 -18.69
C LEU A 258 0.30 -14.63 -18.93
N THR A 259 0.00 -15.36 -17.85
CA THR A 259 -0.91 -16.52 -17.87
C THR A 259 -2.37 -16.10 -17.98
N GLU A 260 -3.26 -17.02 -18.36
CA GLU A 260 -4.70 -16.75 -18.51
C GLU A 260 -5.41 -16.26 -17.23
N ASP A 261 -4.88 -16.61 -16.06
CA ASP A 261 -5.38 -16.14 -14.76
C ASP A 261 -5.05 -14.65 -14.48
N CYS A 262 -4.24 -14.02 -15.33
CA CYS A 262 -3.84 -12.63 -15.19
C CYS A 262 -4.69 -11.74 -16.10
N LEU A 263 -5.44 -10.80 -15.50
CA LEU A 263 -6.28 -9.86 -16.24
C LEU A 263 -5.63 -8.48 -16.33
N ILE A 264 -5.88 -7.77 -17.43
CA ILE A 264 -5.39 -6.39 -17.61
C ILE A 264 -6.59 -5.44 -17.66
N HIS A 265 -6.58 -4.45 -16.78
CA HIS A 265 -7.57 -3.38 -16.73
C HIS A 265 -6.93 -2.06 -17.18
N PRO A 266 -7.26 -1.53 -18.37
CA PRO A 266 -6.69 -0.28 -18.84
C PRO A 266 -7.29 0.95 -18.13
N PHE A 267 -6.49 1.98 -17.96
CA PHE A 267 -6.92 3.34 -17.58
C PHE A 267 -6.17 4.37 -18.42
N GLU A 268 -6.55 5.64 -18.35
CA GLU A 268 -5.84 6.70 -19.08
C GLU A 268 -4.37 6.83 -18.60
N GLY A 269 -3.42 6.49 -19.47
CA GLY A 269 -1.99 6.58 -19.20
C GLY A 269 -1.33 5.32 -18.62
N GLY A 270 -2.06 4.20 -18.50
CA GLY A 270 -1.47 2.96 -18.00
C GLY A 270 -2.43 1.77 -17.91
N ILE A 271 -1.99 0.75 -17.16
CA ILE A 271 -2.76 -0.46 -16.90
C ILE A 271 -2.64 -0.93 -15.45
N ILE A 272 -3.64 -1.69 -15.02
CA ILE A 272 -3.61 -2.50 -13.80
C ILE A 272 -3.56 -3.97 -14.23
N ILE A 273 -2.56 -4.69 -13.74
CA ILE A 273 -2.42 -6.13 -13.94
C ILE A 273 -2.93 -6.82 -12.68
N GLN A 274 -3.96 -7.64 -12.83
CA GLN A 274 -4.56 -8.43 -11.76
C GLN A 274 -4.00 -9.86 -11.78
N ALA A 275 -3.37 -10.29 -10.70
CA ALA A 275 -2.83 -11.63 -10.51
C ALA A 275 -3.88 -12.58 -9.90
N GLY A 276 -4.69 -13.24 -10.74
CA GLY A 276 -5.72 -14.18 -10.30
C GLY A 276 -7.03 -13.51 -9.86
N ALA A 277 -8.08 -14.31 -9.74
CA ALA A 277 -9.44 -13.82 -9.47
C ALA A 277 -9.61 -13.16 -8.09
N ARG A 278 -8.79 -13.52 -7.10
CA ARG A 278 -8.80 -13.00 -5.73
C ARG A 278 -7.37 -12.86 -5.20
N PRO A 279 -7.11 -11.98 -4.23
CA PRO A 279 -5.83 -11.93 -3.53
C PRO A 279 -5.52 -13.28 -2.86
N VAL A 280 -4.23 -13.62 -2.78
CA VAL A 280 -3.79 -14.89 -2.21
C VAL A 280 -2.65 -14.63 -1.24
N LEU A 281 -2.83 -15.05 0.01
CA LEU A 281 -1.84 -14.88 1.08
C LEU A 281 -0.53 -15.66 0.81
N GLY A 282 -0.65 -16.88 0.25
CA GLY A 282 0.46 -17.82 0.10
C GLY A 282 0.98 -18.33 1.44
N ASP A 283 1.70 -19.46 1.48
CA ASP A 283 2.43 -19.95 2.65
C ASP A 283 3.60 -20.82 2.18
N ILE A 284 4.81 -20.28 2.23
CA ILE A 284 6.01 -21.01 1.77
C ILE A 284 6.30 -22.25 2.61
N ASN A 285 5.91 -22.29 3.88
CA ASN A 285 6.12 -23.46 4.75
C ASN A 285 5.22 -24.63 4.34
N LEU A 286 4.11 -24.34 3.65
CA LEU A 286 3.20 -25.33 3.08
C LEU A 286 3.43 -25.55 1.58
N GLY A 287 4.45 -24.91 0.98
CA GLY A 287 4.70 -24.95 -0.47
C GLY A 287 3.64 -24.21 -1.29
N LEU A 288 2.81 -23.36 -0.66
CA LEU A 288 1.75 -22.61 -1.32
C LEU A 288 2.29 -21.28 -1.85
N SER A 289 2.63 -21.25 -3.13
CA SER A 289 3.10 -20.03 -3.81
C SER A 289 2.14 -19.67 -4.95
N PRO A 290 1.54 -18.46 -4.98
CA PRO A 290 0.49 -18.11 -5.94
C PRO A 290 1.02 -18.07 -7.39
N PRO A 291 0.57 -18.95 -8.31
CA PRO A 291 1.11 -19.01 -9.68
C PRO A 291 0.90 -17.72 -10.48
N ALA A 292 -0.27 -17.08 -10.36
CA ALA A 292 -0.55 -15.83 -11.04
C ALA A 292 0.40 -14.70 -10.60
N TYR A 293 0.82 -14.67 -9.33
CA TYR A 293 1.77 -13.66 -8.83
C TYR A 293 3.16 -13.90 -9.43
N LYS A 294 3.57 -15.16 -9.59
CA LYS A 294 4.81 -15.51 -10.32
C LYS A 294 4.76 -15.09 -11.78
N SER A 295 3.62 -15.28 -12.45
CA SER A 295 3.44 -14.83 -13.83
C SER A 295 3.63 -13.32 -13.96
N VAL A 296 2.99 -12.53 -13.10
CA VAL A 296 3.16 -11.06 -13.08
C VAL A 296 4.60 -10.67 -12.72
N ALA A 297 5.20 -11.28 -11.70
CA ALA A 297 6.57 -10.99 -11.30
C ALA A 297 7.59 -11.27 -12.42
N HIS A 298 7.42 -12.38 -13.13
CA HIS A 298 8.25 -12.73 -14.28
C HIS A 298 8.08 -11.72 -15.42
N ALA A 299 6.83 -11.37 -15.76
CA ALA A 299 6.51 -10.42 -16.82
C ALA A 299 7.08 -9.02 -16.55
N LEU A 300 7.15 -8.59 -15.28
CA LEU A 300 7.63 -7.26 -14.89
C LEU A 300 9.09 -7.24 -14.40
N LYS A 301 9.81 -8.37 -14.50
CA LYS A 301 11.14 -8.53 -13.90
C LYS A 301 12.15 -7.47 -14.36
N SER A 302 12.13 -7.07 -15.63
CA SER A 302 13.10 -6.11 -16.19
C SER A 302 12.92 -4.67 -15.69
N ILE A 303 11.76 -4.32 -15.14
CA ILE A 303 11.46 -2.98 -14.63
C ILE A 303 11.49 -2.91 -13.09
N ARG A 304 11.76 -4.04 -12.42
CA ARG A 304 11.91 -4.11 -10.96
C ARG A 304 13.25 -3.54 -10.54
N PHE A 305 13.24 -2.73 -9.49
CA PHE A 305 14.45 -2.20 -8.90
C PHE A 305 15.15 -3.24 -8.03
N GLU A 306 16.46 -3.44 -8.22
CA GLU A 306 17.27 -4.35 -7.38
C GLU A 306 18.56 -3.72 -6.84
N ASN A 307 18.92 -2.50 -7.26
CA ASN A 307 20.19 -1.85 -6.90
C ASN A 307 20.09 -1.03 -5.61
N TYR A 308 19.58 -1.64 -4.53
CA TYR A 308 19.33 -0.97 -3.27
C TYR A 308 20.63 -0.51 -2.58
N PRO A 309 20.77 0.80 -2.27
CA PRO A 309 21.93 1.30 -1.53
C PRO A 309 21.85 1.03 -0.02
N ARG A 310 20.65 0.73 0.47
CA ARG A 310 20.32 0.41 1.87
C ARG A 310 19.15 -0.57 1.90
N PRO A 311 19.04 -1.43 2.92
CA PRO A 311 17.96 -2.40 3.00
C PRO A 311 16.59 -1.72 3.07
N LEU A 312 15.60 -2.34 2.43
CA LEU A 312 14.20 -1.98 2.52
C LEU A 312 13.58 -2.59 3.79
N LEU A 313 13.91 -3.86 4.04
CA LEU A 313 13.42 -4.64 5.16
C LEU A 313 14.44 -4.66 6.29
N ASP A 314 13.94 -4.60 7.53
CA ASP A 314 14.75 -4.86 8.71
C ASP A 314 14.65 -6.35 9.06
N ALA A 315 15.79 -7.05 9.04
CA ALA A 315 15.87 -8.46 9.42
C ALA A 315 16.45 -8.61 10.83
N PRO A 316 15.98 -9.59 11.63
CA PRO A 316 16.55 -9.87 12.94
C PRO A 316 17.94 -10.51 12.80
N ALA A 317 18.86 -10.15 13.69
CA ALA A 317 20.17 -10.80 13.77
C ALA A 317 19.99 -12.33 13.98
N PRO A 318 20.83 -13.18 13.36
CA PRO A 318 22.03 -12.85 12.59
C PRO A 318 21.80 -12.64 11.08
N LEU A 319 20.56 -12.49 10.62
CA LEU A 319 20.27 -12.32 9.19
C LEU A 319 20.75 -10.96 8.69
N ASP A 320 21.19 -10.91 7.42
CA ASP A 320 21.57 -9.67 6.76
C ASP A 320 20.34 -9.01 6.11
N SER A 321 20.02 -7.79 6.55
CA SER A 321 18.84 -7.05 6.07
C SER A 321 18.85 -6.77 4.56
N MET A 322 20.03 -6.61 3.94
CA MET A 322 20.12 -6.36 2.49
C MET A 322 19.84 -7.65 1.72
N GLU A 323 20.43 -8.76 2.15
CA GLU A 323 20.17 -10.08 1.57
C GLU A 323 18.68 -10.44 1.67
N GLU A 324 18.07 -10.17 2.83
CA GLU A 324 16.64 -10.45 3.04
C GLU A 324 15.74 -9.50 2.23
N THR A 325 16.13 -8.24 2.05
CA THR A 325 15.48 -7.31 1.10
C THR A 325 15.47 -7.90 -0.30
N LEU A 326 16.62 -8.36 -0.80
CA LEU A 326 16.74 -8.93 -2.15
C LEU A 326 15.95 -10.24 -2.30
N LYS A 327 15.94 -11.09 -1.26
CA LYS A 327 15.10 -12.30 -1.25
C LYS A 327 13.61 -11.96 -1.32
N TRP A 328 13.17 -10.92 -0.62
CA TRP A 328 11.76 -10.55 -0.56
C TRP A 328 11.26 -9.89 -1.85
N ILE A 329 12.03 -8.99 -2.48
CA ILE A 329 11.63 -8.41 -3.78
C ILE A 329 11.59 -9.48 -4.89
N ARG A 330 12.38 -10.55 -4.76
CA ARG A 330 12.44 -11.72 -5.67
C ARG A 330 11.56 -12.89 -5.21
N ARG A 331 10.66 -12.72 -4.23
CA ARG A 331 9.90 -13.83 -3.62
C ARG A 331 9.00 -14.62 -4.58
N PHE A 332 8.81 -14.12 -5.80
CA PHE A 332 8.02 -14.74 -6.86
C PHE A 332 8.84 -15.12 -8.10
N ASP A 333 10.17 -15.01 -8.03
CA ASP A 333 11.09 -15.38 -9.12
C ASP A 333 11.15 -16.90 -9.38
#